data_AF-A0A9C7PJ15-F1
#
_entry.id   AF-A0A9C7PJ15-F1
#
_cell.length_a   1.000
_cell.length_b   1.000
_cell.length_c   1.000
_cell.angle_alpha   90.00
_cell.angle_beta   90.00
_cell.angle_gamma   90.00
#
_symmetry.space_group_name_H-M   'P 1'
#
loop_
_entity.id
_entity.type
_entity.pdbx_description
1 polymer ?
#
loop_
_entity_poly.entity_id
_entity_poly.type
_entity_poly.pdbx_seq_one_letter_code
_entity_poly.pdbx_strand_id
1 'polypeptide(L)'
;MAKNTPACPVWCQMPGSIQPKCMPGPLHPTVRQPWEILVNAHGERFVREDHPSVHQIERGIYRQPVIGTGPSSMLRCWQSPSRSFPDWSRDRLANEYQTHPMFSRAMTLEELAFRAGINASSLRRNIDDYNRRQQTAQADRFGRTHRPMTIEKAPFYAIAMQGWTLVSFAGLSVSRNFQVLDPQRKAISNLYAIGEVIGAGATSGAAYTNGMLLTPAITFGRLLGIGSRKAKLNMAALTSPSPPQAQTIEAQMAAHTYIKWPSY
;
A
#
# COMPACT_ATOMS: atom_id res chain seq x y z
N MET A 1 -11.39 39.78 0.05
CA MET A 1 -10.10 39.19 0.48
C MET A 1 -10.20 37.68 0.43
N ALA A 2 -9.81 37.07 -0.69
CA ALA A 2 -9.74 35.62 -0.86
C ALA A 2 -8.48 35.10 -0.14
N LYS A 3 -8.63 34.14 0.77
CA LYS A 3 -7.50 33.44 1.39
C LYS A 3 -7.22 32.17 0.59
N ASN A 4 -6.05 32.13 -0.04
CA ASN A 4 -5.47 30.98 -0.73
C ASN A 4 -5.30 29.80 0.24
N THR A 5 -6.10 28.76 0.06
CA THR A 5 -5.80 27.41 0.56
C THR A 5 -4.83 26.77 -0.44
N PRO A 6 -3.71 26.15 -0.02
CA PRO A 6 -2.81 25.49 -0.96
C PRO A 6 -3.54 24.31 -1.59
N ALA A 7 -3.65 24.35 -2.92
CA ALA A 7 -4.23 23.30 -3.74
C ALA A 7 -3.51 21.97 -3.47
N CYS A 8 -4.30 20.94 -3.15
CA CYS A 8 -3.89 19.55 -3.20
C CYS A 8 -3.37 19.26 -4.64
N PRO A 9 -2.20 18.63 -4.83
CA PRO A 9 -1.66 18.45 -6.17
C PRO A 9 -2.60 17.59 -7.03
N VAL A 10 -3.03 18.20 -8.14
CA VAL A 10 -4.03 17.79 -9.14
C VAL A 10 -3.56 16.59 -9.99
N TRP A 11 -2.87 15.60 -9.41
CA TRP A 11 -2.27 14.49 -10.16
C TRP A 11 -2.94 13.12 -9.94
N CYS A 12 -4.13 13.08 -9.32
CA CYS A 12 -4.92 11.86 -9.13
C CYS A 12 -6.36 11.96 -9.66
N GLN A 13 -6.56 12.72 -10.75
CA GLN A 13 -7.82 12.71 -11.49
C GLN A 13 -7.53 12.30 -12.94
N MET A 14 -7.20 11.02 -13.15
CA MET A 14 -7.36 10.42 -14.47
C MET A 14 -8.82 9.97 -14.62
N PRO A 15 -9.57 10.47 -15.62
CA PRO A 15 -10.94 10.04 -15.85
C PRO A 15 -10.91 8.57 -16.30
N GLY A 16 -11.54 7.68 -15.52
CA GLY A 16 -11.64 6.26 -15.85
C GLY A 16 -10.75 5.31 -15.05
N SER A 17 -9.92 5.81 -14.13
CA SER A 17 -9.25 4.91 -13.17
C SER A 17 -10.25 4.49 -12.08
N ILE A 18 -10.46 3.19 -11.95
CA ILE A 18 -11.24 2.57 -10.88
C ILE A 18 -10.46 2.82 -9.58
N GLN A 19 -10.64 4.00 -8.99
CA GLN A 19 -10.44 4.16 -7.57
C GLN A 19 -11.36 3.13 -6.92
N PRO A 20 -10.89 2.18 -6.11
CA PRO A 20 -11.80 1.39 -5.30
C PRO A 20 -12.63 2.42 -4.52
N LYS A 21 -13.94 2.44 -4.77
CA LYS A 21 -14.92 3.40 -4.21
C LYS A 21 -14.95 3.42 -2.66
N CYS A 22 -14.10 2.62 -2.04
CA CYS A 22 -14.04 2.29 -0.63
C CYS A 22 -12.63 2.50 -0.06
N MET A 23 -11.92 3.59 -0.38
CA MET A 23 -10.76 3.93 0.45
C MET A 23 -11.27 4.66 1.71
N PRO A 24 -11.13 4.07 2.92
CA PRO A 24 -11.34 4.80 4.15
C PRO A 24 -10.49 6.07 4.12
N GLY A 25 -10.99 7.19 4.66
CA GLY A 25 -10.23 8.44 4.66
C GLY A 25 -8.79 8.22 5.17
N PRO A 26 -7.81 8.98 4.65
CA PRO A 26 -6.40 8.62 4.80
C PRO A 26 -6.04 8.51 6.28
N LEU A 27 -5.52 7.33 6.68
CA LEU A 27 -4.91 7.05 7.99
C LEU A 27 -3.60 7.83 8.23
N HIS A 28 -3.46 9.00 7.60
CA HIS A 28 -2.23 9.77 7.60
C HIS A 28 -2.33 10.92 8.61
N PRO A 29 -1.71 10.80 9.81
CA PRO A 29 -1.95 11.78 10.89
C PRO A 29 -1.52 13.20 10.54
N THR A 30 -0.55 13.36 9.61
CA THR A 30 -0.13 14.65 9.06
C THR A 30 -1.20 15.34 8.21
N VAL A 31 -2.05 14.57 7.52
CA VAL A 31 -3.18 15.12 6.73
C VAL A 31 -4.37 15.36 7.65
N ARG A 32 -4.60 14.44 8.59
CA ARG A 32 -5.75 14.47 9.49
C ARG A 32 -5.43 13.74 10.79
N GLN A 33 -5.56 14.44 11.90
CA GLN A 33 -5.40 13.82 13.21
C GLN A 33 -6.52 12.79 13.47
N PRO A 34 -6.21 11.63 14.09
CA PRO A 34 -7.15 10.52 14.26
C PRO A 34 -8.18 10.80 15.36
N TRP A 35 -9.45 10.49 15.09
CA TRP A 35 -10.55 10.60 16.08
C TRP A 35 -11.02 9.23 16.56
N GLU A 36 -10.67 8.21 15.79
CA GLU A 36 -10.89 6.79 15.98
C GLU A 36 -9.79 6.14 16.83
N ILE A 37 -10.06 4.92 17.27
CA ILE A 37 -9.06 3.98 17.77
C ILE A 37 -8.99 2.77 16.83
N LEU A 38 -7.83 2.13 16.76
CA LEU A 38 -7.64 0.90 16.00
C LEU A 38 -7.64 -0.29 16.95
N VAL A 39 -8.53 -1.25 16.71
CA VAL A 39 -8.66 -2.47 17.50
C VAL A 39 -8.52 -3.71 16.62
N ASN A 40 -7.89 -4.75 17.14
CA ASN A 40 -7.79 -6.05 16.45
C ASN A 40 -9.05 -6.89 16.67
N ALA A 41 -9.09 -8.09 16.07
CA ALA A 41 -10.21 -9.03 16.23
C ALA A 41 -10.43 -9.47 17.69
N HIS A 42 -9.38 -9.45 18.51
CA HIS A 42 -9.47 -9.69 19.96
C HIS A 42 -10.03 -8.51 20.74
N GLY A 43 -10.37 -7.39 20.10
CA GLY A 43 -10.89 -6.18 20.77
C GLY A 43 -9.80 -5.37 21.48
N GLU A 44 -8.54 -5.57 21.13
CA GLU A 44 -7.40 -4.91 21.75
C GLU A 44 -6.80 -3.83 20.84
N ARG A 45 -6.42 -2.70 21.43
CA ARG A 45 -5.60 -1.72 20.73
C ARG A 45 -4.18 -2.26 20.56
N PHE A 46 -3.53 -1.90 19.45
CA PHE A 46 -2.20 -2.43 19.11
C PHE A 46 -1.20 -1.39 18.60
N VAL A 47 -1.64 -0.15 18.38
CA VAL A 47 -0.78 0.89 17.80
C VAL A 47 -1.13 2.28 18.32
N ARG A 48 -0.16 3.19 18.21
CA ARG A 48 -0.32 4.63 18.38
C ARG A 48 -0.97 5.23 17.13
N GLU A 49 -2.25 5.59 17.20
CA GLU A 49 -2.99 6.02 16.01
C GLU A 49 -2.56 7.38 15.43
N ASP A 50 -1.90 8.24 16.21
CA ASP A 50 -1.42 9.57 15.80
C ASP A 50 0.07 9.59 15.41
N HIS A 51 0.65 8.41 15.14
CA HIS A 51 2.05 8.31 14.77
C HIS A 51 2.32 9.00 13.42
N PRO A 52 3.33 9.90 13.31
CA PRO A 52 3.55 10.68 12.08
C PRO A 52 3.91 9.82 10.84
N SER A 53 4.49 8.65 11.06
CA SER A 53 4.79 7.69 9.99
C SER A 53 3.66 6.66 9.84
N VAL A 54 3.00 6.67 8.68
CA VAL A 54 1.96 5.70 8.29
C VAL A 54 2.51 4.28 8.26
N HIS A 55 3.76 4.11 7.83
CA HIS A 55 4.46 2.82 7.81
C HIS A 55 4.45 2.10 9.17
N GLN A 56 4.51 2.84 10.28
CA GLN A 56 4.42 2.23 11.62
C GLN A 56 3.02 1.71 11.92
N ILE A 57 1.98 2.44 11.50
CA ILE A 57 0.58 2.03 11.66
C ILE A 57 0.31 0.79 10.80
N GLU A 58 0.73 0.81 9.54
CA GLU A 58 0.59 -0.31 8.59
C GLU A 58 1.33 -1.57 9.07
N ARG A 59 2.55 -1.43 9.60
CA ARG A 59 3.26 -2.55 10.21
C ARG A 59 2.56 -3.10 11.45
N GLY A 60 1.91 -2.24 12.23
CA GLY A 60 1.07 -2.66 13.36
C GLY A 60 -0.11 -3.50 12.90
N ILE A 61 -0.78 -3.09 11.82
CA ILE A 61 -1.89 -3.82 11.18
C ILE A 61 -1.41 -5.18 10.68
N TYR A 62 -0.28 -5.23 9.97
CA TYR A 62 0.27 -6.47 9.41
C TYR A 62 0.64 -7.52 10.47
N ARG A 63 0.98 -7.09 11.68
CA ARG A 63 1.33 -7.98 12.80
C ARG A 63 0.12 -8.55 13.54
N GLN A 64 -1.09 -8.07 13.26
CA GLN A 64 -2.27 -8.57 13.95
C GLN A 64 -2.60 -9.99 13.49
N PRO A 65 -3.04 -10.88 14.41
CA PRO A 65 -3.38 -12.24 14.06
C PRO A 65 -4.57 -12.24 13.08
N VAL A 66 -4.39 -12.91 11.95
CA VAL A 66 -5.43 -13.16 10.95
C VAL A 66 -6.27 -14.33 11.46
N ILE A 67 -7.13 -14.10 12.45
CA ILE A 67 -8.11 -15.10 12.88
C ILE A 67 -9.31 -14.97 11.95
N GLY A 68 -9.41 -15.89 11.00
CA GLY A 68 -10.34 -15.78 9.88
C GLY A 68 -10.00 -14.56 9.02
N THR A 69 -10.77 -14.33 7.96
CA THR A 69 -10.71 -13.13 7.12
C THR A 69 -11.22 -11.91 7.91
N GLY A 70 -10.61 -11.63 9.06
CA GLY A 70 -11.04 -10.67 10.05
C GLY A 70 -10.32 -9.34 9.85
N PRO A 71 -11.02 -8.25 9.56
CA PRO A 71 -10.43 -6.93 9.39
C PRO A 71 -9.93 -6.36 10.73
N SER A 72 -8.80 -5.64 10.70
CA SER A 72 -8.47 -4.68 11.76
C SER A 72 -9.59 -3.65 11.82
N SER A 73 -10.31 -3.55 12.93
CA SER A 73 -11.49 -2.71 13.00
C SER A 73 -11.15 -1.32 13.55
N MET A 74 -11.58 -0.29 12.83
CA MET A 74 -11.54 1.09 13.29
C MET A 74 -12.82 1.38 14.06
N LEU A 75 -12.72 1.66 15.37
CA LEU A 75 -13.87 2.03 16.19
C LEU A 75 -13.98 3.55 16.33
N ARG A 76 -15.23 4.05 16.25
CA ARG A 76 -15.53 5.48 16.23
C ARG A 76 -16.81 5.85 16.99
N CYS A 77 -16.83 7.05 17.58
CA CYS A 77 -17.99 7.68 18.22
C CYS A 77 -18.73 8.60 17.21
N TRP A 78 -20.07 8.55 17.14
CA TRP A 78 -20.92 9.24 16.14
C TRP A 78 -20.68 10.74 15.99
N GLN A 79 -20.16 11.44 16.98
CA GLN A 79 -20.14 12.92 16.97
C GLN A 79 -19.23 13.55 15.89
N SER A 80 -18.62 12.78 14.98
CA SER A 80 -17.72 13.31 13.93
C SER A 80 -17.44 12.44 12.68
N PRO A 81 -18.39 11.66 12.11
CA PRO A 81 -18.09 10.63 11.08
C PRO A 81 -17.58 11.27 9.81
N SER A 82 -18.15 12.44 9.51
CA SER A 82 -17.72 13.36 8.46
C SER A 82 -16.28 13.86 8.63
N ARG A 83 -15.69 13.82 9.84
CA ARG A 83 -14.29 14.22 10.01
C ARG A 83 -13.33 13.17 9.49
N SER A 84 -13.68 11.89 9.54
CA SER A 84 -12.82 10.82 9.00
C SER A 84 -12.91 10.76 7.48
N PHE A 85 -14.04 11.19 6.92
CA PHE A 85 -14.30 11.25 5.48
C PHE A 85 -14.73 12.66 5.08
N PRO A 86 -13.79 13.62 4.97
CA PRO A 86 -14.12 15.03 4.68
C PRO A 86 -14.93 15.19 3.39
N ASP A 87 -14.66 14.34 2.40
CA ASP A 87 -15.29 14.39 1.07
C ASP A 87 -16.62 13.65 0.98
N TRP A 88 -17.06 12.98 2.06
CA TRP A 88 -18.31 12.21 2.05
C TRP A 88 -19.44 13.00 2.73
N SER A 89 -20.57 13.10 2.04
CA SER A 89 -21.78 13.66 2.65
C SER A 89 -22.27 12.77 3.79
N ARG A 90 -23.03 13.35 4.73
CA ARG A 90 -23.63 12.62 5.84
C ARG A 90 -24.58 11.52 5.34
N ASP A 91 -25.34 11.79 4.28
CA ASP A 91 -26.27 10.83 3.68
C ASP A 91 -25.52 9.66 3.04
N ARG A 92 -24.40 9.94 2.36
CA ARG A 92 -23.53 8.88 1.83
C ARG A 92 -23.01 8.00 2.96
N LEU A 93 -22.46 8.60 4.02
CA LEU A 93 -21.96 7.83 5.17
C LEU A 93 -23.08 6.98 5.79
N ALA A 94 -24.28 7.55 5.98
CA ALA A 94 -25.42 6.82 6.50
C ALA A 94 -25.81 5.63 5.61
N ASN A 95 -25.78 5.79 4.29
CA ASN A 95 -26.04 4.73 3.33
C ASN A 95 -24.98 3.61 3.39
N GLU A 96 -23.69 3.97 3.51
CA GLU A 96 -22.61 2.98 3.60
C GLU A 96 -22.76 2.13 4.87
N TYR A 97 -23.11 2.73 6.02
CA TYR A 97 -23.43 2.00 7.26
C TYR A 97 -24.69 1.13 7.19
N GLN A 98 -25.50 1.26 6.14
CA GLN A 98 -26.68 0.41 5.91
C GLN A 98 -26.43 -0.69 4.87
N THR A 99 -25.59 -0.41 3.88
CA THR A 99 -25.46 -1.24 2.67
C THR A 99 -24.15 -1.99 2.58
N HIS A 100 -23.06 -1.47 3.16
CA HIS A 100 -21.73 -1.99 2.95
C HIS A 100 -21.29 -2.91 4.11
N PRO A 101 -20.84 -4.15 3.85
CA PRO A 101 -20.55 -5.14 4.90
C PRO A 101 -19.41 -4.73 5.84
N MET A 102 -18.47 -3.91 5.36
CA MET A 102 -17.38 -3.38 6.18
C MET A 102 -17.81 -2.32 7.20
N PHE A 103 -19.00 -1.73 7.05
CA PHE A 103 -19.46 -0.63 7.89
C PHE A 103 -20.50 -1.15 8.88
N SER A 104 -20.16 -1.10 10.17
CA SER A 104 -21.03 -1.55 11.25
C SER A 104 -21.43 -0.37 12.13
N ARG A 105 -22.70 -0.35 12.54
CA ARG A 105 -23.27 0.61 13.49
C ARG A 105 -24.11 -0.13 14.52
N ALA A 106 -24.03 0.29 15.78
CA ALA A 106 -24.89 -0.22 16.85
C ALA A 106 -25.12 0.80 17.97
N MET A 107 -26.10 0.55 18.83
CA MET A 107 -26.37 1.41 20.00
C MET A 107 -25.57 0.98 21.23
N THR A 108 -25.04 -0.24 21.23
CA THR A 108 -24.18 -0.78 22.31
C THR A 108 -22.86 -1.28 21.74
N LEU A 109 -21.83 -1.35 22.58
CA LEU A 109 -20.51 -1.86 22.18
C LEU A 109 -20.55 -3.36 21.94
N GLU A 110 -21.39 -4.08 22.67
CA GLU A 110 -21.58 -5.52 22.58
C GLU A 110 -22.20 -5.89 21.22
N GLU A 111 -23.27 -5.18 20.83
CA GLU A 111 -23.90 -5.36 19.52
C GLU A 111 -22.94 -4.95 18.38
N LEU A 112 -22.16 -3.88 18.57
CA LEU A 112 -21.18 -3.47 17.56
C LEU A 112 -20.08 -4.52 17.39
N ALA A 113 -19.55 -5.03 18.50
CA ALA A 113 -18.53 -6.05 18.50
C ALA A 113 -19.01 -7.33 17.80
N PHE A 114 -20.26 -7.74 18.07
CA PHE A 114 -20.88 -8.86 17.39
C PHE A 114 -20.97 -8.64 15.87
N ARG A 115 -21.48 -7.47 15.43
CA ARG A 115 -21.59 -7.12 14.00
C ARG A 115 -20.24 -7.04 13.30
N ALA A 116 -19.21 -6.56 14.01
CA ALA A 116 -17.86 -6.39 13.47
C ALA A 116 -16.96 -7.64 13.63
N GLY A 117 -17.44 -8.72 14.27
CA GLY A 117 -16.64 -9.93 14.52
C GLY A 117 -15.51 -9.74 15.54
N ILE A 118 -15.70 -8.86 16.52
CA ILE A 118 -14.72 -8.50 17.55
C ILE A 118 -15.12 -9.12 18.90
N ASN A 119 -14.16 -9.49 19.74
CA ASN A 119 -14.44 -9.88 21.12
C ASN A 119 -15.03 -8.72 21.93
N ALA A 120 -16.31 -8.81 22.29
CA ALA A 120 -17.04 -7.75 23.01
C ALA A 120 -16.44 -7.41 24.38
N SER A 121 -16.09 -8.42 25.18
CA SER A 121 -15.56 -8.22 26.54
C SER A 121 -14.21 -7.50 26.53
N SER A 122 -13.31 -7.89 25.64
CA SER A 122 -12.02 -7.22 25.47
C SER A 122 -12.17 -5.83 24.87
N LEU A 123 -13.09 -5.64 23.92
CA LEU A 123 -13.38 -4.32 23.36
C LEU A 123 -13.83 -3.34 24.45
N ARG A 124 -14.81 -3.75 25.27
CA ARG A 124 -15.31 -2.96 26.41
C ARG A 124 -14.18 -2.58 27.35
N ARG A 125 -13.37 -3.54 27.80
CA ARG A 125 -12.22 -3.28 28.68
C ARG A 125 -11.23 -2.27 28.10
N ASN A 126 -10.92 -2.36 26.81
CA ASN A 126 -9.99 -1.43 26.16
C ASN A 126 -10.56 -0.02 26.02
N ILE A 127 -11.85 0.11 25.74
CA ILE A 127 -12.54 1.40 25.68
C ILE A 127 -12.60 2.04 27.06
N ASP A 128 -12.92 1.26 28.09
CA ASP A 128 -12.95 1.73 29.47
C ASP A 128 -11.55 2.18 29.93
N ASP A 129 -10.48 1.46 29.56
CA ASP A 129 -9.09 1.88 29.80
C ASP A 129 -8.75 3.19 29.08
N TYR A 130 -9.13 3.31 27.79
CA TYR A 130 -8.91 4.51 27.00
C TYR A 130 -9.62 5.73 27.61
N ASN A 131 -10.91 5.59 27.92
CA ASN A 131 -11.74 6.64 28.49
C ASN A 131 -11.22 7.08 29.87
N ARG A 132 -10.91 6.11 30.74
CA ARG A 132 -10.36 6.38 32.07
C ARG A 132 -9.06 7.16 31.98
N ARG A 133 -8.09 6.71 31.18
CA ARG A 133 -6.79 7.40 31.01
C ARG A 133 -6.96 8.81 30.48
N GLN A 134 -7.92 9.03 29.60
CA GLN A 134 -8.21 10.36 29.06
C GLN A 134 -8.82 11.27 30.14
N GLN A 135 -9.79 10.79 30.91
CA GLN A 135 -10.44 11.55 31.99
C GLN A 135 -9.48 11.87 33.14
N THR A 136 -8.58 10.95 33.48
CA THR A 136 -7.58 11.15 34.56
C THR A 136 -6.29 11.80 34.06
N ALA A 137 -6.25 12.32 32.83
CA ALA A 137 -5.07 12.91 32.18
C ALA A 137 -3.80 12.02 32.22
N GLN A 138 -3.96 10.70 32.32
CA GLN A 138 -2.85 9.75 32.28
C GLN A 138 -2.36 9.56 30.85
N ALA A 139 -1.09 9.17 30.70
CA ALA A 139 -0.52 8.83 29.40
C ALA A 139 -1.27 7.64 28.76
N ASP A 140 -1.43 7.70 27.43
CA ASP A 140 -1.99 6.61 26.65
C ASP A 140 -1.06 5.39 26.68
N ARG A 141 -1.64 4.18 26.67
CA ARG A 141 -0.88 2.92 26.68
C ARG A 141 0.13 2.83 25.53
N PHE A 142 -0.17 3.43 24.37
CA PHE A 142 0.69 3.41 23.18
C PHE A 142 1.39 4.77 22.94
N GLY A 143 1.28 5.71 23.87
CA GLY A 143 1.90 7.03 23.74
C GLY A 143 1.19 7.97 22.76
N ARG A 144 -0.09 7.71 22.44
CA ARG A 144 -0.93 8.64 21.67
C ARG A 144 -1.09 9.97 22.41
N THR A 145 -0.79 11.07 21.75
CA THR A 145 -0.89 12.43 22.29
C THR A 145 -2.22 13.09 21.90
N HIS A 146 -2.67 12.91 20.66
CA HIS A 146 -3.95 13.47 20.20
C HIS A 146 -5.15 12.59 20.61
N ARG A 147 -5.83 12.96 21.71
CA ARG A 147 -7.03 12.28 22.23
C ARG A 147 -8.19 13.28 22.36
N PRO A 148 -8.98 13.50 21.30
CA PRO A 148 -9.95 14.59 21.27
C PRO A 148 -11.23 14.32 22.08
N MET A 149 -11.62 13.06 22.30
CA MET A 149 -12.89 12.72 22.97
C MET A 149 -12.88 11.29 23.53
N THR A 150 -13.69 11.04 24.57
CA THR A 150 -14.01 9.70 25.07
C THR A 150 -14.99 8.97 24.15
N ILE A 151 -15.00 7.64 24.21
CA ILE A 151 -15.89 6.76 23.44
C ILE A 151 -16.96 6.22 24.39
N GLU A 152 -17.99 7.02 24.67
CA GLU A 152 -19.03 6.67 25.65
C GLU A 152 -20.46 6.83 25.10
N LYS A 153 -20.64 7.70 24.10
CA LYS A 153 -21.95 8.06 23.58
C LYS A 153 -22.27 7.28 22.31
N ALA A 154 -23.34 6.49 22.38
CA ALA A 154 -23.95 5.86 21.22
C ALA A 154 -24.50 6.92 20.23
N PRO A 155 -24.70 6.58 18.95
CA PRO A 155 -24.36 5.31 18.32
C PRO A 155 -22.84 5.09 18.17
N PHE A 156 -22.43 3.82 18.25
CA PHE A 156 -21.05 3.38 18.02
C PHE A 156 -20.90 2.86 16.58
N TYR A 157 -19.73 3.10 16.00
CA TYR A 157 -19.43 2.80 14.61
C TYR A 157 -18.13 2.03 14.51
N ALA A 158 -18.10 1.00 13.67
CA ALA A 158 -16.91 0.26 13.34
C ALA A 158 -16.75 0.19 11.82
N ILE A 159 -15.52 0.37 11.34
CA ILE A 159 -15.15 0.15 9.95
C ILE A 159 -14.09 -0.93 9.91
N ALA A 160 -14.41 -2.03 9.26
CA ALA A 160 -13.47 -3.07 8.93
C ALA A 160 -12.38 -2.53 7.99
N MET A 161 -11.12 -2.67 8.40
CA MET A 161 -9.93 -2.35 7.59
C MET A 161 -9.11 -3.60 7.35
N GLN A 162 -8.60 -3.74 6.13
CA GLN A 162 -7.67 -4.80 5.78
C GLN A 162 -6.45 -4.20 5.09
N GLY A 163 -5.26 -4.65 5.47
CA GLY A 163 -4.03 -4.33 4.76
C GLY A 163 -3.98 -5.08 3.43
N TRP A 164 -3.74 -4.36 2.33
CA TRP A 164 -3.54 -4.95 1.01
C TRP A 164 -2.11 -4.70 0.56
N THR A 165 -1.46 -5.73 0.00
CA THR A 165 -0.14 -5.58 -0.60
C THR A 165 -0.31 -4.96 -1.99
N LEU A 166 0.10 -3.71 -2.15
CA LEU A 166 0.04 -3.00 -3.42
C LEU A 166 1.29 -3.19 -4.28
N VAL A 167 2.42 -3.53 -3.67
CA VAL A 167 3.75 -3.50 -4.29
C VAL A 167 4.63 -4.62 -3.78
N SER A 168 5.41 -5.22 -4.68
CA SER A 168 6.43 -6.21 -4.35
C SER A 168 7.78 -5.55 -4.06
N PHE A 169 8.31 -5.77 -2.85
CA PHE A 169 9.64 -5.29 -2.47
C PHE A 169 10.78 -6.20 -2.94
N ALA A 170 10.50 -7.49 -3.09
CA ALA A 170 11.43 -8.46 -3.66
C ALA A 170 11.29 -8.50 -5.18
N GLY A 171 12.38 -8.84 -5.87
CA GLY A 171 12.39 -8.98 -7.31
C GLY A 171 13.72 -9.52 -7.83
N LEU A 172 13.89 -9.46 -9.15
CA LEU A 172 15.07 -9.98 -9.84
C LEU A 172 16.32 -9.19 -9.46
N SER A 173 17.44 -9.90 -9.25
CA SER A 173 18.74 -9.26 -9.09
C SER A 173 19.22 -8.75 -10.44
N VAL A 174 19.59 -7.47 -10.50
CA VAL A 174 20.11 -6.83 -11.72
C VAL A 174 21.46 -6.17 -11.50
N SER A 175 22.25 -6.08 -12.57
CA SER A 175 23.51 -5.32 -12.59
C SER A 175 23.25 -3.81 -12.69
N ARG A 176 24.32 -2.99 -12.57
CA ARG A 176 24.24 -1.53 -12.80
C ARG A 176 23.76 -1.14 -14.21
N ASN A 177 23.85 -2.07 -15.15
CA ASN A 177 23.40 -1.91 -16.54
C ASN A 177 22.01 -2.54 -16.78
N PHE A 178 21.26 -2.83 -15.71
CA PHE A 178 19.93 -3.45 -15.73
C PHE A 178 19.87 -4.87 -16.29
N GLN A 179 21.01 -5.56 -16.41
CA GLN A 179 21.05 -6.95 -16.86
C GLN A 179 20.65 -7.88 -15.73
N VAL A 180 19.81 -8.87 -16.01
CA VAL A 180 19.43 -9.88 -15.02
C VAL A 180 20.65 -10.74 -14.67
N LEU A 181 20.82 -10.99 -13.38
CA LEU A 181 21.89 -11.85 -12.85
C LEU A 181 21.36 -13.24 -12.57
N ASP A 182 22.17 -14.26 -12.87
CA ASP A 182 21.94 -15.63 -12.44
C ASP A 182 22.30 -15.84 -10.94
N PRO A 183 22.06 -17.03 -10.36
CA PRO A 183 22.43 -17.33 -8.97
C PRO A 183 23.93 -17.16 -8.68
N GLN A 184 24.80 -17.27 -9.69
CA GLN A 184 26.24 -17.07 -9.60
C GLN A 184 26.66 -15.61 -9.79
N ARG A 185 25.70 -14.67 -9.84
CA ARG A 185 25.90 -13.22 -10.06
C ARG A 185 26.48 -12.88 -11.44
N LYS A 186 26.37 -13.78 -12.42
CA LYS A 186 26.78 -13.51 -13.80
C LYS A 186 25.60 -12.94 -14.59
N ALA A 187 25.89 -11.93 -15.42
CA ALA A 187 24.88 -11.31 -16.27
C ALA A 187 24.43 -12.26 -17.39
N ILE A 188 23.12 -12.42 -17.54
CA ILE A 188 22.52 -13.18 -18.63
C ILE A 188 22.49 -12.29 -19.88
N SER A 189 23.05 -12.78 -20.98
CA SER A 189 23.13 -12.02 -22.23
C SER A 189 21.74 -11.71 -22.77
N ASN A 190 21.54 -10.48 -23.26
CA ASN A 190 20.29 -9.98 -23.83
C ASN A 190 19.06 -9.98 -22.91
N LEU A 191 19.22 -10.20 -21.60
CA LEU A 191 18.11 -10.19 -20.64
C LEU A 191 18.24 -9.01 -19.67
N TYR A 192 17.24 -8.13 -19.68
CA TYR A 192 17.20 -6.90 -18.87
C TYR A 192 15.89 -6.79 -18.11
N ALA A 193 15.92 -6.19 -16.92
CA ALA A 193 14.76 -6.02 -16.06
C ALA A 193 14.78 -4.64 -15.38
N ILE A 194 13.62 -3.98 -15.33
CA ILE A 194 13.42 -2.64 -14.76
C ILE A 194 12.00 -2.49 -14.21
N GLY A 195 11.79 -1.57 -13.28
CA GLY A 195 10.48 -1.32 -12.67
C GLY A 195 10.19 -2.24 -11.50
N GLU A 196 8.92 -2.59 -11.26
CA GLU A 196 8.56 -3.40 -10.09
C GLU A 196 9.13 -4.83 -10.13
N VAL A 197 9.44 -5.36 -11.32
CA VAL A 197 10.00 -6.71 -11.48
C VAL A 197 11.38 -6.88 -10.82
N ILE A 198 12.13 -5.78 -10.61
CA ILE A 198 13.40 -5.80 -9.86
C ILE A 198 13.19 -5.58 -8.35
N GLY A 199 11.94 -5.44 -7.93
CA GLY A 199 11.51 -5.18 -6.56
C GLY A 199 11.63 -3.71 -6.18
N ALA A 200 10.62 -3.20 -5.48
CA ALA A 200 10.65 -1.85 -4.90
C ALA A 200 11.84 -1.65 -3.95
N GLY A 201 12.34 -2.73 -3.34
CA GLY A 201 13.53 -2.70 -2.50
C GLY A 201 14.77 -2.22 -3.25
N ALA A 202 14.91 -2.56 -4.54
CA ALA A 202 16.05 -2.17 -5.34
C ALA A 202 16.09 -0.66 -5.62
N THR A 203 14.93 0.01 -5.64
CA THR A 203 14.82 1.44 -5.95
C THR A 203 14.59 2.32 -4.73
N SER A 204 13.94 1.79 -3.71
CA SER A 204 13.38 2.57 -2.59
C SER A 204 13.75 2.01 -1.21
N GLY A 205 14.51 0.91 -1.16
CA GLY A 205 14.89 0.26 0.09
C GLY A 205 13.67 -0.31 0.83
N ALA A 206 13.66 -0.23 2.16
CA ALA A 206 12.59 -0.78 3.00
C ALA A 206 11.42 0.19 3.24
N ALA A 207 11.40 1.34 2.56
CA ALA A 207 10.39 2.37 2.71
C ALA A 207 9.64 2.56 1.39
N TYR A 208 8.35 2.86 1.48
CA TYR A 208 7.50 3.14 0.34
C TYR A 208 6.75 4.45 0.56
N THR A 209 6.60 5.20 -0.52
CA THR A 209 5.72 6.36 -0.63
C THR A 209 5.06 6.29 -1.99
N ASN A 210 3.80 6.70 -2.07
CA ASN A 210 3.05 6.72 -3.32
C ASN A 210 3.85 7.46 -4.41
N GLY A 211 3.95 6.86 -5.61
CA GLY A 211 4.69 7.42 -6.74
C GLY A 211 6.18 7.07 -6.81
N MET A 212 6.79 6.51 -5.75
CA MET A 212 8.23 6.18 -5.75
C MET A 212 8.66 5.16 -6.80
N LEU A 213 7.76 4.31 -7.28
CA LEU A 213 8.04 3.32 -8.34
C LEU A 213 7.91 3.88 -9.76
N LEU A 214 7.14 4.96 -9.93
CA LEU A 214 6.85 5.50 -11.25
C LEU A 214 8.10 6.14 -11.87
N THR A 215 8.80 6.96 -11.08
CA THR A 215 9.99 7.68 -11.53
C THR A 215 11.14 6.73 -11.93
N PRO A 216 11.53 5.71 -11.12
CA PRO A 216 12.52 4.73 -11.51
C PRO A 216 12.11 3.93 -12.75
N ALA A 217 10.85 3.50 -12.85
CA ALA A 217 10.38 2.73 -14.00
C ALA A 217 10.54 3.52 -15.32
N ILE A 218 10.08 4.77 -15.36
CA ILE A 218 10.16 5.63 -16.55
C ILE A 218 11.63 5.98 -16.85
N THR A 219 12.40 6.36 -15.83
CA THR A 219 13.79 6.83 -15.99
C THR A 219 14.70 5.69 -16.43
N PHE A 220 14.66 4.54 -15.75
CA PHE A 220 15.47 3.39 -16.12
C PHE A 220 15.04 2.79 -17.46
N GLY A 221 13.75 2.82 -17.79
CA GLY A 221 13.26 2.46 -19.13
C GLY A 221 13.87 3.32 -20.23
N ARG A 222 13.90 4.65 -20.03
CA ARG A 222 14.53 5.57 -20.97
C ARG A 222 16.04 5.35 -21.08
N LEU A 223 16.73 5.19 -19.95
CA LEU A 223 18.18 4.95 -19.92
C LEU A 223 18.57 3.64 -20.61
N LEU A 224 17.84 2.56 -20.32
CA LEU A 224 18.03 1.26 -20.97
C LEU A 224 17.78 1.36 -22.48
N GLY A 225 16.73 2.09 -22.90
CA GLY A 225 16.42 2.31 -24.31
C GLY A 225 17.49 3.10 -25.07
N ILE A 226 18.12 4.09 -24.43
CA ILE A 226 19.25 4.86 -25.01
C ILE A 226 20.51 4.00 -25.06
N GLY A 227 20.83 3.29 -23.97
CA GLY A 227 22.01 2.42 -23.87
C GLY A 227 21.97 1.29 -24.89
N SER A 228 20.82 0.63 -25.05
CA SER A 228 20.62 -0.45 -26.02
C SER A 228 20.76 0.04 -27.47
N ARG A 229 20.31 1.27 -27.75
CA ARG A 229 20.50 1.89 -29.07
C ARG A 229 21.97 2.17 -29.36
N LYS A 230 22.71 2.72 -28.39
CA LYS A 230 24.16 2.98 -28.54
C LYS A 230 24.96 1.67 -28.69
N ALA A 231 24.62 0.62 -27.95
CA ALA A 231 25.25 -0.69 -28.10
C ALA A 231 24.99 -1.29 -29.48
N LYS A 232 23.76 -1.20 -30.01
CA LYS A 232 23.43 -1.63 -31.37
C LYS A 232 24.13 -0.80 -32.45
N LEU A 233 24.24 0.52 -32.27
CA LEU A 233 24.95 1.41 -33.20
C LEU A 233 26.47 1.15 -33.20
N ASN A 234 27.07 0.90 -32.03
CA ASN A 234 28.49 0.56 -31.93
C ASN A 234 28.78 -0.84 -32.50
N MET A 235 27.89 -1.83 -32.31
CA MET A 235 28.00 -3.11 -33.01
C MET A 235 27.88 -2.94 -34.52
N ALA A 236 26.92 -2.15 -35.01
CA ALA A 236 26.76 -1.87 -36.44
C ALA A 236 27.98 -1.15 -37.04
N ALA A 237 28.62 -0.25 -36.28
CA ALA A 237 29.84 0.46 -36.68
C ALA A 237 31.09 -0.42 -36.62
N LEU A 238 31.13 -1.44 -35.75
CA LEU A 238 32.16 -2.47 -35.70
C LEU A 238 31.97 -3.59 -36.74
N THR A 239 30.79 -3.66 -37.38
CA THR A 239 30.47 -4.61 -38.46
C THR A 239 30.47 -3.97 -39.84
N SER A 240 31.17 -2.84 -40.06
CA SER A 240 31.50 -2.46 -41.43
C SER A 240 32.41 -3.56 -42.01
N PRO A 241 32.03 -4.23 -43.11
CA PRO A 241 32.82 -5.33 -43.63
C PRO A 241 34.11 -4.77 -44.18
N SER A 242 35.24 -5.10 -43.56
CA SER A 242 36.50 -5.20 -44.30
C SER A 242 36.28 -6.25 -45.38
N PRO A 243 36.75 -6.03 -46.63
CA PRO A 243 36.44 -6.93 -47.74
C PRO A 243 36.98 -8.33 -47.42
N PRO A 244 36.19 -9.40 -47.61
CA PRO A 244 36.63 -10.74 -47.29
C PRO A 244 37.70 -11.19 -48.28
N GLN A 245 38.90 -11.50 -47.77
CA GLN A 245 39.79 -12.45 -48.44
C GLN A 245 39.09 -13.81 -48.43
N ALA A 246 38.98 -14.39 -49.62
CA ALA A 246 38.26 -15.61 -49.90
C ALA A 246 38.75 -16.82 -49.07
N GLN A 247 37.82 -17.59 -48.50
CA GLN A 247 37.85 -19.06 -48.45
C GLN A 247 36.51 -19.64 -47.96
N THR A 248 35.70 -20.01 -48.96
CA THR A 248 34.96 -21.29 -49.13
C THR A 248 34.43 -22.06 -47.91
N ILE A 249 33.09 -22.21 -47.79
CA ILE A 249 32.27 -23.42 -48.13
C ILE A 249 30.83 -23.27 -47.57
N GLU A 250 29.89 -23.74 -48.39
CA GLU A 250 28.43 -23.72 -48.41
C GLU A 250 27.71 -24.33 -47.17
N ALA A 251 26.57 -23.74 -46.75
CA ALA A 251 25.18 -24.28 -46.82
C ALA A 251 24.86 -25.47 -45.87
N GLN A 252 23.71 -25.65 -45.21
CA GLN A 252 22.39 -25.03 -45.25
C GLN A 252 21.56 -25.53 -44.03
N MET A 253 20.75 -24.62 -43.47
CA MET A 253 19.42 -24.72 -42.83
C MET A 253 18.73 -26.08 -42.55
N ALA A 254 18.08 -26.18 -41.37
CA ALA A 254 16.66 -26.54 -41.11
C ALA A 254 16.51 -27.21 -39.71
N ALA A 255 15.90 -26.54 -38.72
CA ALA A 255 14.46 -26.60 -38.35
C ALA A 255 14.11 -27.72 -37.34
N HIS A 256 13.74 -27.34 -36.11
CA HIS A 256 12.44 -27.63 -35.46
C HIS A 256 12.46 -27.62 -33.90
N THR A 257 11.79 -26.60 -33.36
CA THR A 257 10.70 -26.59 -32.37
C THR A 257 10.65 -27.49 -31.10
N TYR A 258 10.18 -26.83 -30.03
CA TYR A 258 9.45 -27.26 -28.81
C TYR A 258 10.23 -27.51 -27.52
N ILE A 259 10.00 -26.65 -26.51
CA ILE A 259 10.12 -27.00 -25.09
C ILE A 259 8.79 -26.69 -24.40
N LYS A 260 8.25 -27.76 -23.80
CA LYS A 260 6.98 -27.92 -23.10
C LYS A 260 7.13 -27.40 -21.66
N TRP A 261 6.18 -26.60 -21.17
CA TRP A 261 6.12 -26.23 -19.76
C TRP A 261 5.57 -27.39 -18.92
N PRO A 262 6.18 -27.73 -17.77
CA PRO A 262 5.51 -28.54 -16.76
C PRO A 262 4.72 -27.64 -15.79
N SER A 263 3.48 -28.06 -15.59
CA SER A 263 2.54 -27.58 -14.58
C SER A 263 3.02 -27.94 -13.17
N TYR A 264 2.90 -27.00 -12.24
CA TYR A 264 2.53 -27.22 -10.84
C TYR A 264 1.69 -26.04 -10.38
#